data_AF-A0A8T4ED44-F1
#
_entry.id   AF-A0A8T4ED44-F1
#
_cell.length_a   1.000
_cell.length_b   1.000
_cell.length_c   1.000
_cell.angle_alpha   90.00
_cell.angle_beta   90.00
_cell.angle_gamma   90.00
#
_symmetry.space_group_name_H-M   'P 1'
#
loop_
_entity.id
_entity.type
_entity.pdbx_description
1 polymer ?
#
loop_
_entity_poly.entity_id
_entity_poly.type
_entity_poly.pdbx_seq_one_letter_code
_entity_poly.pdbx_strand_id
1 'polypeptide(L)' 'MKACRACHYLTSENMCPNCKSTNLSTSYTGIVVILPGRSGPEDPRKSSYIASRLNIDKPGKYALKVR' A
#
# COMPACT_ATOMS: atom_id res chain seq x y z
N MET A 1 7.96 -5.40 -9.91
CA MET A 1 7.30 -4.62 -8.85
C MET A 1 7.93 -4.99 -7.52
N LYS A 2 8.20 -4.03 -6.64
CA LYS A 2 8.87 -4.23 -5.35
C LYS A 2 7.95 -3.78 -4.22
N ALA A 3 7.93 -4.50 -3.11
CA ALA A 3 7.23 -4.13 -1.88
C ALA A 3 8.17 -3.43 -0.91
N CYS A 4 7.73 -2.33 -0.32
CA CYS A 4 8.47 -1.68 0.76
C CYS A 4 8.43 -2.54 2.02
N ARG A 5 9.59 -2.83 2.64
CA ARG A 5 9.62 -3.58 3.91
C ARG A 5 9.04 -2.79 5.09
N ALA A 6 9.03 -1.46 5.01
CA ALA A 6 8.56 -0.59 6.10
C ALA A 6 7.04 -0.41 6.11
N CYS A 7 6.43 -0.15 4.94
CA CYS A 7 4.99 0.15 4.84
C CYS A 7 4.23 -0.76 3.87
N HIS A 8 4.88 -1.80 3.34
CA HIS A 8 4.30 -2.80 2.42
C HIS A 8 3.77 -2.27 1.09
N TYR A 9 3.95 -0.98 0.80
CA TYR A 9 3.53 -0.37 -0.47
C TYR A 9 4.28 -0.98 -1.66
N LEU A 10 3.55 -1.28 -2.73
CA LEU A 10 4.09 -1.81 -3.98
C LEU A 10 4.44 -0.66 -4.93
N THR A 11 5.70 -0.62 -5.35
CA THR A 11 6.22 0.39 -6.28
C THR A 11 7.07 -0.24 -7.38
N SER A 12 7.18 0.44 -8.53
CA SER A 12 8.17 0.16 -9.57
C SER A 12 9.42 1.03 -9.43
N GLU A 13 9.39 2.03 -8.56
CA GLU A 13 10.49 2.96 -8.34
C GLU A 13 11.60 2.35 -7.47
N ASN A 14 12.73 3.06 -7.37
CA ASN A 14 13.84 2.70 -6.49
C ASN A 14 13.64 3.17 -5.04
N MET A 15 12.66 4.03 -4.82
CA MET A 15 12.31 4.58 -3.51
C MET A 15 10.80 4.42 -3.31
N CYS A 16 10.37 4.15 -2.08
CA CYS A 16 8.96 4.04 -1.78
C CYS A 16 8.29 5.43 -1.88
N PRO A 17 7.29 5.63 -2.75
CA PRO A 17 6.61 6.92 -2.86
C PRO A 17 5.73 7.24 -1.63
N ASN A 18 5.38 6.21 -0.84
CA ASN A 18 4.56 6.38 0.35
C ASN A 18 5.38 6.84 1.58
N CYS A 19 6.44 6.10 1.93
CA CYS A 19 7.22 6.33 3.16
C CYS A 19 8.67 6.76 2.91
N LYS A 20 9.08 6.95 1.65
CA LYS A 20 10.44 7.38 1.28
C LYS A 20 11.57 6.38 1.60
N SER A 21 11.26 5.18 2.09
CA SER A 21 12.27 4.13 2.29
C SER A 21 12.81 3.59 0.97
N THR A 22 14.10 3.33 0.91
CA THR A 22 14.77 2.59 -0.18
C THR A 22 14.85 1.08 0.09
N ASN A 23 14.37 0.61 1.25
CA ASN A 23 14.36 -0.80 1.62
C ASN A 23 13.17 -1.51 0.98
N LEU A 24 13.39 -1.97 -0.26
CA LEU A 24 12.40 -2.63 -1.11
C LEU A 24 12.75 -4.11 -1.31
N SER A 25 11.73 -4.96 -1.46
CA SER A 25 11.86 -6.39 -1.72
C SER A 25 11.04 -6.83 -2.93
N THR A 26 11.58 -7.74 -3.74
CA THR A 26 10.81 -8.46 -4.76
C THR A 26 10.11 -9.70 -4.19
N SER A 27 10.51 -10.17 -3.00
CA SER A 27 9.89 -11.31 -2.33
C SER A 27 8.75 -10.85 -1.44
N TYR A 28 7.52 -10.95 -1.95
CA TYR A 28 6.31 -10.68 -1.19
C TYR A 28 5.19 -11.63 -1.61
N THR A 29 4.15 -11.73 -0.79
CA THR A 29 3.02 -12.63 -1.03
C THR A 29 1.72 -11.94 -0.62
N GLY A 30 0.67 -12.17 -1.41
CA GLY A 30 -0.64 -11.55 -1.23
C GLY A 30 -0.64 -10.07 -1.63
N ILE A 31 -1.69 -9.63 -2.32
CA ILE A 31 -1.85 -8.25 -2.75
C ILE A 31 -3.20 -7.74 -2.26
N VAL A 32 -3.18 -6.57 -1.63
CA VAL A 32 -4.37 -5.79 -1.29
C VAL A 32 -4.33 -4.51 -2.10
N VAL A 33 -5.46 -4.17 -2.70
CA VAL A 33 -5.62 -2.93 -3.46
C VAL A 33 -6.61 -2.05 -2.72
N ILE A 34 -6.12 -0.93 -2.19
CA ILE A 34 -6.97 0.13 -1.66
C ILE A 34 -7.32 1.05 -2.82
N LEU A 35 -8.56 0.97 -3.27
CA LEU A 35 -9.06 1.78 -4.38
C LEU A 35 -9.08 3.27 -3.97
N PRO A 36 -8.87 4.21 -4.91
CA PRO A 36 -9.20 5.61 -4.69
C PRO A 36 -10.73 5.80 -4.66
N GLY A 37 -11.19 6.89 -4.06
CA GLY A 37 -12.62 7.23 -4.03
C GLY A 37 -13.18 7.49 -5.43
N ARG A 38 -14.50 7.32 -5.60
CA ARG A 38 -15.14 7.52 -6.91
C ARG A 38 -15.43 9.00 -7.19
N SER A 39 -15.51 9.84 -6.17
CA SER A 39 -15.90 11.25 -6.31
C SER A 39 -15.23 12.09 -5.23
N GLY A 40 -14.83 13.33 -5.57
CA GLY A 40 -14.20 14.34 -4.70
C GLY A 40 -13.88 13.93 -3.24
N PRO A 41 -14.81 14.12 -2.28
CA PRO A 41 -14.53 13.93 -0.85
C PRO A 41 -14.70 12.48 -0.38
N GLU A 42 -15.06 11.56 -1.27
CA GLU A 42 -15.31 10.18 -0.93
C GLU A 42 -13.98 9.49 -0.64
N ASP A 43 -13.74 9.24 0.64
CA ASP A 43 -12.53 8.59 1.09
C ASP A 43 -12.81 7.12 1.40
N PRO A 44 -12.44 6.17 0.52
CA PRO A 44 -12.67 4.75 0.76
C PRO A 44 -11.89 4.23 1.96
N ARG A 45 -10.91 4.97 2.49
CA ARG A 45 -10.21 4.63 3.74
C ARG A 45 -11.13 4.74 4.96
N LYS A 46 -12.16 5.59 4.92
CA LYS A 46 -13.10 5.78 6.04
C LYS A 46 -14.13 4.67 6.15
N SER A 47 -14.47 4.01 5.04
CA SER A 47 -15.45 2.92 4.99
C SER A 47 -14.82 1.53 4.86
N SER A 48 -13.56 1.42 4.45
CA SER A 48 -12.90 0.13 4.23
C SER A 48 -12.40 -0.49 5.54
N TYR A 49 -13.09 -1.57 5.96
CA TYR A 49 -12.65 -2.43 7.07
C TYR A 49 -11.22 -2.96 6.87
N ILE A 50 -10.85 -3.29 5.63
CA ILE A 50 -9.52 -3.82 5.28
C ILE A 50 -8.45 -2.73 5.47
N ALA A 51 -8.71 -1.51 5.00
CA ALA A 51 -7.78 -0.40 5.17
C ALA A 51 -7.55 -0.08 6.65
N SER A 52 -8.63 -0.08 7.44
CA SER A 52 -8.56 0.11 8.89
C SER A 52 -7.74 -0.99 9.59
N ARG A 53 -8.01 -2.27 9.31
CA ARG A 53 -7.27 -3.38 9.94
C ARG A 53 -5.79 -3.43 9.55
N LEU A 54 -5.43 -2.97 8.36
CA LEU A 54 -4.05 -2.93 7.88
C LEU A 54 -3.35 -1.59 8.19
N ASN A 55 -4.04 -0.66 8.87
CA ASN A 55 -3.56 0.68 9.16
C ASN A 55 -3.03 1.42 7.91
N ILE A 56 -3.76 1.28 6.80
CA ILE A 56 -3.41 1.89 5.51
C ILE A 56 -4.14 3.23 5.38
N ASP A 57 -3.36 4.29 5.23
CA ASP A 57 -3.82 5.67 5.16
C ASP A 57 -3.78 6.25 3.74
N LYS A 58 -3.28 5.53 2.73
CA LYS A 58 -3.23 6.02 1.34
C LYS A 58 -3.71 4.97 0.34
N PRO A 59 -4.48 5.37 -0.69
CA PRO A 59 -4.86 4.46 -1.76
C PRO A 59 -3.61 3.96 -2.50
N GLY A 60 -3.69 2.74 -3.02
CA GLY A 60 -2.58 2.08 -3.69
C GLY A 60 -2.58 0.57 -3.51
N LYS A 61 -1.50 -0.04 -3.97
CA LYS A 61 -1.30 -1.49 -3.91
C LYS A 61 -0.32 -1.82 -2.79
N TYR A 62 -0.67 -2.80 -1.96
CA TYR A 62 0.10 -3.21 -0.80
C TYR A 62 0.29 -4.73 -0.79
N ALA A 63 1.43 -5.18 -0.28
CA ALA A 63 1.69 -6.58 -0.02
C ALA A 63 1.14 -6.99 1.36
N LEU A 64 0.62 -8.22 1.49
CA LEU A 64 0.24 -8.75 2.81
C LEU A 64 1.45 -9.19 3.63
N LYS A 65 2.44 -9.78 2.97
CA LYS A 65 3.68 -10.26 3.60
C LYS A 65 4.87 -9.91 2.72
N VAL A 66 5.91 -9.33 3.31
CA VAL A 66 7.18 -8.99 2.64
C VAL A 66 8.32 -9.76 3.32
N ARG A 67 9.25 -10.31 2.55
CA ARG A 67 10.49 -10.96 3.03
C ARG A 67 11.69 -10.10 2.65
#